data_AF-A0A956XMR4-F1
#
_entry.id   AF-A0A956XMR4-F1
#
_cell.length_a   1.000
_cell.length_b   1.000
_cell.length_c   1.000
_cell.angle_alpha   90.00
_cell.angle_beta   90.00
_cell.angle_gamma   90.00
#
_symmetry.space_group_name_H-M   'P 1'
#
loop_
_entity.id
_entity.type
_entity.pdbx_description
1 polymer ?
#
loop_
_entity_poly.entity_id
_entity_poly.type
_entity_poly.pdbx_seq_one_letter_code
_entity_poly.pdbx_strand_id
1 'polypeptide(L)'
;MGESDAGTMIGAFKWPTPWPFAAPMQFLLKELDDGRVWRFIGHIDGHIEFILFSSTGDILRSHHIQRIEAKPDTWAIMSFAWTPETVEFYINDSLLEQLRDDGPIFVVDSKPRPNDPLSIDNPDATMACQAQIDWRKGRFPQRQKPFPTRRMKSDAEQAEDLRRALASLRFLLGHVQSGDLFLAGHLAVEIRALIYWNKDKDRSYNPLLLRMASKGELPLPVYAFADETLPDNFPVIDTHLFGNGLYITKVSPNQTLMDLQSWMLKTAIRTIDPSGSGTMRIMTNAAFISEAANTLGCAHYDEDTSEFSDEMLKFGTNSPAYYAYLMQIGDAVSTLSEWVLLKLQQSGINGR
;
A
#
# COMPACT_ATOMS: atom_id res chain seq x y z
N MET A 1 24.11 -22.72 15.17
CA MET A 1 22.70 -22.38 15.41
C MET A 1 22.60 -20.90 15.17
N GLY A 2 22.35 -20.54 13.91
CA GLY A 2 22.34 -19.15 13.45
C GLY A 2 20.97 -18.52 13.71
N GLU A 3 20.91 -17.19 13.67
CA GLU A 3 19.81 -16.28 14.03
C GLU A 3 18.50 -16.44 13.23
N SER A 4 18.22 -17.62 12.66
CA SER A 4 17.33 -17.77 11.50
C SER A 4 16.12 -18.69 11.68
N ASP A 5 15.90 -19.20 12.89
CA ASP A 5 14.94 -20.27 13.13
C ASP A 5 13.51 -19.80 13.47
N ALA A 6 13.32 -18.50 13.75
CA ALA A 6 12.01 -17.91 14.07
C ALA A 6 11.83 -16.56 13.39
N GLY A 7 10.66 -16.26 12.85
CA GLY A 7 10.40 -14.98 12.20
C GLY A 7 8.92 -14.74 11.94
N THR A 8 8.61 -13.62 11.27
CA THR A 8 7.24 -13.29 10.90
C THR A 8 7.20 -12.53 9.58
N MET A 9 6.21 -12.85 8.74
CA MET A 9 5.92 -12.16 7.50
C MET A 9 4.45 -11.73 7.52
N ILE A 10 4.17 -10.47 7.18
CA ILE A 10 2.80 -9.95 7.05
C ILE A 10 2.71 -9.24 5.71
N GLY A 11 1.62 -9.45 4.98
CA GLY A 11 1.38 -8.79 3.71
C GLY A 11 -0.10 -8.74 3.36
N ALA A 12 -0.51 -7.68 2.67
CA ALA A 12 -1.78 -7.66 1.98
C ALA A 12 -1.63 -8.41 0.66
N PHE A 13 -2.44 -9.44 0.47
CA PHE A 13 -2.40 -10.32 -0.68
C PHE A 13 -3.76 -10.30 -1.37
N LYS A 14 -3.75 -10.10 -2.69
CA LYS A 14 -4.93 -10.31 -3.52
C LYS A 14 -4.98 -11.77 -3.91
N TRP A 15 -6.08 -12.43 -3.57
CA TRP A 15 -6.27 -13.84 -3.84
C TRP A 15 -6.17 -14.12 -5.34
N PRO A 16 -5.37 -15.13 -5.74
CA PRO A 16 -5.09 -15.39 -7.13
C PRO A 16 -6.37 -15.86 -7.81
N THR A 17 -6.49 -15.54 -9.10
CA THR A 17 -7.57 -16.02 -9.94
C THR A 17 -6.96 -16.85 -11.07
N PRO A 18 -7.36 -18.12 -11.24
CA PRO A 18 -8.38 -18.85 -10.47
C PRO A 18 -7.89 -19.30 -9.08
N TRP A 19 -8.81 -19.48 -8.13
CA TRP A 19 -8.60 -20.24 -6.91
C TRP A 19 -9.80 -21.15 -6.60
N PRO A 20 -9.60 -22.40 -6.14
CA PRO A 20 -8.31 -23.10 -6.11
C PRO A 20 -7.71 -23.22 -7.52
N PHE A 21 -6.39 -23.46 -7.58
CA PHE A 21 -5.72 -23.57 -8.86
C PHE A 21 -6.06 -24.88 -9.57
N ALA A 22 -5.99 -24.89 -10.91
CA ALA A 22 -6.19 -26.12 -11.69
C ALA A 22 -5.02 -27.12 -11.53
N ALA A 23 -3.88 -26.66 -11.04
CA ALA A 23 -2.70 -27.45 -10.70
C ALA A 23 -1.95 -26.77 -9.54
N PRO A 24 -1.13 -27.49 -8.75
CA PRO A 24 -0.32 -26.86 -7.72
C PRO A 24 0.51 -25.71 -8.29
N MET A 25 0.34 -24.52 -7.73
CA MET A 25 0.96 -23.30 -8.26
C MET A 25 1.62 -22.51 -7.13
N GLN A 26 2.87 -22.12 -7.36
CA GLN A 26 3.57 -21.18 -6.50
C GLN A 26 2.97 -19.78 -6.69
N PHE A 27 2.60 -19.11 -5.61
CA PHE A 27 2.01 -17.77 -5.67
C PHE A 27 2.69 -16.72 -4.78
N LEU A 28 3.63 -17.15 -3.93
CA LEU A 28 4.55 -16.27 -3.20
C LEU A 28 5.92 -16.93 -3.09
N LEU A 29 6.98 -16.15 -3.34
CA LEU A 29 8.38 -16.58 -3.30
C LEU A 29 9.17 -15.49 -2.58
N LYS A 30 10.07 -15.90 -1.69
CA LYS A 30 11.07 -15.00 -1.11
C LYS A 30 12.40 -15.74 -0.97
N GLU A 31 13.46 -15.14 -1.48
CA GLU A 31 14.83 -15.57 -1.23
C GLU A 31 15.36 -14.78 -0.03
N LEU A 32 16.02 -15.47 0.90
CA LEU A 32 16.62 -14.89 2.09
C LEU A 32 18.09 -14.61 1.83
N ASP A 33 18.66 -13.70 2.62
CA ASP A 33 20.05 -13.25 2.44
C ASP A 33 21.08 -14.39 2.60
N ASP A 34 20.73 -15.45 3.32
CA ASP A 34 21.56 -16.66 3.47
C ASP A 34 21.34 -17.71 2.36
N GLY A 35 20.62 -17.34 1.30
CA GLY A 35 20.33 -18.16 0.12
C GLY A 35 19.18 -19.14 0.32
N ARG A 36 18.56 -19.19 1.50
CA ARG A 36 17.35 -19.99 1.71
C ARG A 36 16.16 -19.40 0.95
N VAL A 37 15.16 -20.22 0.67
CA VAL A 37 14.00 -19.79 -0.13
C VAL A 37 12.70 -20.21 0.54
N TRP A 38 11.78 -19.27 0.73
CA TRP A 38 10.40 -19.55 1.11
C TRP A 38 9.49 -19.61 -0.11
N ARG A 39 8.60 -20.59 -0.12
CA ARG A 39 7.57 -20.77 -1.15
C ARG A 39 6.21 -20.98 -0.53
N PHE A 40 5.21 -20.33 -1.11
CA PHE A 40 3.81 -20.67 -0.90
C PHE A 40 3.25 -21.31 -2.15
N ILE A 41 2.72 -22.52 -1.97
CA ILE A 41 2.12 -23.31 -3.03
C ILE A 41 0.64 -23.44 -2.72
N GLY A 42 -0.21 -23.03 -3.66
CA GLY A 42 -1.63 -23.28 -3.61
C GLY A 42 -1.94 -24.58 -4.32
N HIS A 43 -2.69 -25.45 -3.67
CA HIS A 43 -3.04 -26.77 -4.20
C HIS A 43 -4.44 -26.80 -4.81
N ILE A 44 -4.73 -27.88 -5.52
CA ILE A 44 -5.97 -28.05 -6.31
C ILE A 44 -7.24 -28.13 -5.45
N ASP A 45 -7.11 -28.52 -4.18
CA ASP A 45 -8.20 -28.57 -3.21
C ASP A 45 -8.28 -27.30 -2.35
N GLY A 46 -7.51 -26.27 -2.72
CA GLY A 46 -7.55 -24.95 -2.09
C GLY A 46 -6.80 -24.84 -0.78
N HIS A 47 -5.95 -25.80 -0.42
CA HIS A 47 -5.06 -25.65 0.72
C HIS A 47 -3.76 -24.93 0.32
N ILE A 48 -3.07 -24.36 1.31
CA ILE A 48 -1.77 -23.71 1.12
C ILE A 48 -0.70 -24.57 1.76
N GLU A 49 0.40 -24.76 1.04
CA GLU A 49 1.63 -25.31 1.59
C GLU A 49 2.69 -24.20 1.70
N PHE A 50 3.25 -24.05 2.89
CA PHE A 50 4.45 -23.26 3.14
C PHE A 50 5.66 -24.18 3.11
N ILE A 51 6.66 -23.85 2.30
CA ILE A 51 7.92 -24.61 2.23
C ILE A 51 9.10 -23.67 2.41
N LEU A 52 10.04 -24.05 3.28
CA LEU A 52 11.34 -23.42 3.43
C LEU A 52 12.43 -24.36 2.89
N PHE A 53 13.20 -23.86 1.93
CA PHE A 53 14.33 -24.54 1.31
C PHE A 53 15.66 -24.01 1.86
N SER A 54 16.65 -24.88 1.96
CA SER A 54 18.05 -24.51 2.19
C SER A 54 18.61 -23.77 0.97
N SER A 55 19.79 -23.14 1.13
CA SER A 55 20.55 -22.59 0.01
C SER A 55 21.05 -23.64 -0.98
N THR A 56 21.08 -24.91 -0.58
CA THR A 56 21.39 -26.07 -1.44
C THR A 56 20.14 -26.65 -2.12
N GLY A 57 18.95 -26.11 -1.82
CA GLY A 57 17.67 -26.57 -2.38
C GLY A 57 17.00 -27.72 -1.64
N ASP A 58 17.51 -28.11 -0.47
CA ASP A 58 16.90 -29.13 0.38
C ASP A 58 15.68 -28.56 1.12
N ILE A 59 14.61 -29.33 1.27
CA ILE A 59 13.46 -28.90 2.06
C ILE A 59 13.84 -28.95 3.54
N LEU A 60 13.92 -27.79 4.19
CA LEU A 60 14.15 -27.66 5.62
C LEU A 60 12.85 -27.78 6.41
N ARG A 61 11.74 -27.23 5.87
CA ARG A 61 10.41 -27.32 6.47
C ARG A 61 9.34 -27.37 5.39
N SER A 62 8.27 -28.11 5.64
CA SER A 62 7.01 -28.00 4.90
C SER A 62 5.85 -28.02 5.90
N HIS A 63 4.87 -27.13 5.69
CA HIS A 63 3.69 -27.03 6.52
C HIS A 63 2.46 -26.84 5.64
N HIS A 64 1.50 -27.76 5.76
CA HIS A 64 0.23 -27.70 5.05
C HIS A 64 -0.82 -27.06 5.96
N ILE A 65 -1.40 -25.98 5.47
CA ILE A 65 -2.44 -25.18 6.13
C ILE A 65 -3.80 -25.65 5.60
N GLN A 66 -4.86 -25.55 6.39
CA GLN A 66 -6.21 -25.97 6.01
C GLN A 66 -6.68 -25.40 4.65
N ARG A 67 -7.73 -26.01 4.09
CA ARG A 67 -8.34 -25.57 2.84
C ARG A 67 -8.95 -24.18 2.99
N ILE A 68 -8.80 -23.36 1.96
CA ILE A 68 -9.23 -21.97 1.94
C ILE A 68 -10.18 -21.76 0.77
N GLU A 69 -11.32 -21.16 1.07
CA GLU A 69 -12.27 -20.68 0.08
C GLU A 69 -12.23 -19.15 0.05
N ALA A 70 -11.96 -18.58 -1.11
CA ALA A 70 -11.97 -17.13 -1.30
C ALA A 70 -12.61 -16.81 -2.64
N LYS A 71 -13.32 -15.68 -2.70
CA LYS A 71 -13.87 -15.20 -3.98
C LYS A 71 -12.74 -14.70 -4.88
N PRO A 72 -12.91 -14.75 -6.20
CA PRO A 72 -12.02 -14.04 -7.11
C PRO A 72 -11.84 -12.58 -6.69
N ASP A 73 -10.63 -12.06 -6.85
CA ASP A 73 -10.25 -10.67 -6.51
C ASP A 73 -10.36 -10.27 -5.03
N THR A 74 -10.50 -11.24 -4.12
CA THR A 74 -10.52 -11.00 -2.68
C THR A 74 -9.18 -10.46 -2.19
N TRP A 75 -9.19 -9.37 -1.42
CA TRP A 75 -8.03 -8.96 -0.64
C TRP A 75 -8.04 -9.60 0.74
N ALA A 76 -6.88 -10.05 1.19
CA ALA A 76 -6.67 -10.66 2.49
C ALA A 76 -5.37 -10.13 3.09
N ILE A 77 -5.33 -9.95 4.41
CA ILE A 77 -4.07 -9.80 5.13
C ILE A 77 -3.62 -11.21 5.48
N MET A 78 -2.48 -11.61 4.96
CA MET A 78 -1.80 -12.84 5.35
C MET A 78 -0.71 -12.47 6.33
N SER A 79 -0.74 -13.04 7.52
CA SER A 79 0.38 -13.02 8.45
C SER A 79 0.82 -14.44 8.74
N PHE A 80 2.12 -14.62 8.89
CA PHE A 80 2.75 -15.90 9.12
C PHE A 80 3.85 -15.70 10.13
N ALA A 81 3.81 -16.43 11.23
CA ALA A 81 4.87 -16.48 12.21
C ALA A 81 5.42 -17.90 12.27
N TRP A 82 6.72 -18.05 12.47
CA TRP A 82 7.33 -19.36 12.66
C TRP A 82 8.37 -19.31 13.76
N THR A 83 8.61 -20.46 14.37
CA THR A 83 9.71 -20.75 15.28
C THR A 83 10.38 -22.06 14.86
N PRO A 84 11.45 -22.52 15.55
CA PRO A 84 11.95 -23.85 15.29
C PRO A 84 10.89 -24.95 15.48
N GLU A 85 9.89 -24.71 16.31
CA GLU A 85 8.88 -25.69 16.71
C GLU A 85 7.51 -25.47 16.07
N THR A 86 7.14 -24.23 15.74
CA THR A 86 5.78 -23.90 15.29
C THR A 86 5.75 -23.09 14.01
N VAL A 87 4.62 -23.20 13.33
CA VAL A 87 4.23 -22.37 12.21
C VAL A 87 2.80 -21.95 12.49
N GLU A 88 2.59 -20.64 12.58
CA GLU A 88 1.27 -20.04 12.73
C GLU A 88 0.95 -19.24 11.49
N PHE A 89 -0.17 -19.55 10.87
CA PHE A 89 -0.63 -18.88 9.67
C PHE A 89 -1.93 -18.16 9.97
N TYR A 90 -2.09 -16.91 9.54
CA TYR A 90 -3.26 -16.10 9.81
C TYR A 90 -3.77 -15.49 8.52
N ILE A 91 -5.10 -15.45 8.38
CA ILE A 91 -5.77 -14.65 7.36
C ILE A 91 -6.80 -13.74 8.01
N ASN A 92 -6.67 -12.43 7.77
CA ASN A 92 -7.54 -11.41 8.38
C ASN A 92 -7.67 -11.61 9.90
N ASP A 93 -6.53 -11.77 10.57
CA ASP A 93 -6.39 -12.01 12.02
C ASP A 93 -6.92 -13.37 12.52
N SER A 94 -7.44 -14.22 11.63
CA SER A 94 -7.90 -15.55 12.00
C SER A 94 -6.77 -16.55 11.83
N LEU A 95 -6.36 -17.18 12.94
CA LEU A 95 -5.40 -18.29 12.92
C LEU A 95 -5.97 -19.45 12.10
N LEU A 96 -5.20 -19.91 11.13
CA LEU A 96 -5.48 -21.08 10.34
C LEU A 96 -4.93 -22.32 11.03
N GLU A 97 -5.69 -23.38 10.93
CA GLU A 97 -5.35 -24.71 11.40
C GLU A 97 -4.45 -25.43 10.40
N GLN A 98 -3.70 -26.40 10.92
CA GLN A 98 -2.98 -27.36 10.10
C GLN A 98 -3.98 -28.17 9.26
N LEU A 99 -3.60 -28.51 8.03
CA LEU A 99 -4.44 -29.30 7.12
C LEU A 99 -4.83 -30.63 7.76
N ARG A 100 -6.13 -30.91 7.74
CA ARG A 100 -6.73 -32.19 8.13
C ARG A 100 -7.71 -32.62 7.05
N ASP A 101 -7.82 -33.91 6.80
CA ASP A 101 -8.72 -34.45 5.78
C ASP A 101 -10.19 -34.03 6.06
N ASP A 102 -10.58 -34.07 7.33
CA ASP A 102 -11.90 -33.69 7.87
C ASP A 102 -11.95 -32.26 8.45
N GLY A 103 -10.90 -31.47 8.21
CA GLY A 103 -10.76 -30.13 8.79
C GLY A 103 -11.74 -29.11 8.19
N PRO A 104 -12.04 -28.04 8.93
CA PRO A 104 -12.87 -26.96 8.44
C PRO A 104 -12.22 -26.26 7.24
N ILE A 105 -13.05 -25.77 6.31
CA ILE A 105 -12.61 -24.87 5.25
C ILE A 105 -12.61 -23.45 5.81
N PHE A 106 -11.48 -22.75 5.73
CA PHE A 106 -11.41 -21.34 6.09
C PHE A 106 -11.96 -20.50 4.95
N VAL A 107 -13.02 -19.74 5.20
CA VAL A 107 -13.58 -18.82 4.21
C VAL A 107 -12.95 -17.46 4.40
N VAL A 108 -12.17 -16.99 3.43
CA VAL A 108 -11.64 -15.63 3.43
C VAL A 108 -12.81 -14.68 3.25
N ASP A 109 -13.21 -14.00 4.32
CA ASP A 109 -14.31 -13.04 4.25
C ASP A 109 -13.82 -11.79 3.50
N SER A 110 -14.05 -11.81 2.19
CA SER A 110 -13.74 -10.74 1.25
C SER A 110 -14.76 -9.63 1.32
N LYS A 111 -15.04 -9.12 2.51
CA LYS A 111 -16.02 -8.04 2.64
C LYS A 111 -15.28 -6.75 2.94
N PRO A 112 -15.22 -5.79 1.99
CA PRO A 112 -15.55 -4.42 2.40
C PRO A 112 -16.79 -4.55 3.27
N ARG A 113 -16.68 -4.21 4.56
CA ARG A 113 -17.79 -4.35 5.49
C ARG A 113 -18.92 -3.51 4.91
N PRO A 114 -20.01 -4.09 4.35
CA PRO A 114 -20.91 -3.37 3.45
C PRO A 114 -21.67 -2.22 4.12
N ASN A 115 -21.58 -2.16 5.45
CA ASN A 115 -22.21 -1.15 6.28
C ASN A 115 -21.23 -0.09 6.80
N ASP A 116 -19.91 -0.28 6.62
CA ASP A 116 -18.95 0.74 7.03
C ASP A 116 -19.02 1.88 6.00
N PRO A 117 -19.22 3.14 6.44
CA PRO A 117 -19.31 4.26 5.53
C PRO A 117 -17.99 4.43 4.77
N LEU A 118 -18.06 5.05 3.59
CA LEU A 118 -16.86 5.56 2.93
C LEU A 118 -16.14 6.50 3.91
N SER A 119 -14.81 6.54 3.86
CA SER A 119 -14.00 7.39 4.74
C SER A 119 -14.45 8.86 4.67
N ILE A 120 -14.86 9.32 3.48
CA ILE A 120 -15.41 10.65 3.19
C ILE A 120 -16.80 10.92 3.79
N ASP A 121 -17.57 9.87 4.08
CA ASP A 121 -18.91 9.92 4.67
C ASP A 121 -18.90 9.54 6.15
N ASN A 122 -17.74 9.18 6.70
CA ASN A 122 -17.60 8.81 8.09
C ASN A 122 -17.82 10.03 9.01
N PRO A 123 -18.69 9.95 10.03
CA PRO A 123 -18.99 11.09 10.92
C PRO A 123 -17.76 11.58 11.69
N ASP A 124 -16.78 10.72 11.94
CA ASP A 124 -15.54 11.06 12.66
C ASP A 124 -14.43 11.59 11.74
N ALA A 125 -14.66 11.68 10.42
CA ALA A 125 -13.65 12.08 9.44
C ALA A 125 -13.01 13.45 9.75
N THR A 126 -13.83 14.45 10.08
CA THR A 126 -13.34 15.79 10.44
C THR A 126 -12.46 15.73 11.68
N MET A 127 -12.90 15.02 12.73
CA MET A 127 -12.15 14.90 13.98
C MET A 127 -10.83 14.16 13.77
N ALA A 128 -10.85 13.02 13.07
CA ALA A 128 -9.67 12.23 12.75
C ALA A 128 -8.64 13.02 11.90
N CYS A 129 -9.11 13.98 11.11
CA CYS A 129 -8.28 14.80 10.23
C CYS A 129 -7.94 16.19 10.79
N GLN A 130 -8.44 16.59 11.96
CA GLN A 130 -8.44 17.98 12.43
C GLN A 130 -7.04 18.60 12.45
N ALA A 131 -6.05 17.89 13.00
CA ALA A 131 -4.68 18.36 13.07
C ALA A 131 -4.10 18.70 11.68
N GLN A 132 -4.46 17.92 10.66
CA GLN A 132 -4.02 18.16 9.29
C GLN A 132 -4.83 19.25 8.59
N ILE A 133 -6.13 19.38 8.87
CA ILE A 133 -6.94 20.52 8.41
C ILE A 133 -6.31 21.83 8.90
N ASP A 134 -6.00 21.92 10.20
CA ASP A 134 -5.39 23.10 10.82
C ASP A 134 -4.01 23.39 10.22
N TRP A 135 -3.20 22.34 10.01
CA TRP A 135 -1.90 22.48 9.35
C TRP A 135 -2.03 23.02 7.92
N ARG A 136 -2.95 22.47 7.11
CA ARG A 136 -3.20 22.93 5.74
C ARG A 136 -3.62 24.41 5.72
N LYS A 137 -4.53 24.80 6.61
CA LYS A 137 -5.03 26.16 6.79
C LYS A 137 -3.93 27.15 7.15
N GLY A 138 -3.00 26.76 8.04
CA GLY A 138 -1.85 27.59 8.38
C GLY A 138 -0.81 27.68 7.25
N ARG A 139 -0.64 26.60 6.48
CA ARG A 139 0.49 26.44 5.54
C ARG A 139 0.24 27.02 4.16
N PHE A 140 -0.90 26.70 3.54
CA PHE A 140 -1.12 26.99 2.12
C PHE A 140 -1.34 28.47 1.81
N PRO A 141 -2.09 29.25 2.60
CA PRO A 141 -2.23 30.70 2.37
C PRO A 141 -0.89 31.45 2.46
N GLN A 142 0.01 31.04 3.37
CA GLN A 142 1.27 31.74 3.63
C GLN A 142 2.35 31.52 2.54
N ARG A 143 2.25 30.46 1.75
CA ARG A 143 3.25 30.07 0.72
C ARG A 143 2.86 30.45 -0.71
N GLN A 144 1.77 31.17 -0.90
CA GLN A 144 1.31 31.67 -2.20
C GLN A 144 1.92 33.02 -2.56
N LYS A 145 3.25 33.19 -2.45
CA LYS A 145 3.91 34.31 -3.14
C LYS A 145 4.32 33.83 -4.53
N PRO A 146 3.67 34.29 -5.61
CA PRO A 146 4.10 33.91 -6.93
C PRO A 146 5.52 34.44 -7.18
N PHE A 147 6.28 33.73 -8.01
CA PHE A 147 7.52 34.30 -8.56
C PHE A 147 7.19 35.61 -9.29
N PRO A 148 8.12 36.59 -9.35
CA PRO A 148 7.86 37.91 -9.92
C PRO A 148 7.26 37.92 -11.34
N THR A 149 7.47 36.85 -12.12
CA THR A 149 6.99 36.68 -13.50
C THR A 149 5.71 35.84 -13.63
N ARG A 150 5.13 35.37 -12.52
CA ARG A 150 3.96 34.49 -12.53
C ARG A 150 2.79 35.19 -11.83
N ARG A 151 1.57 34.99 -12.35
CA ARG A 151 0.35 35.34 -11.61
C ARG A 151 -0.11 34.17 -10.75
N MET A 152 -0.84 34.46 -9.68
CA MET A 152 -1.59 33.43 -8.99
C MET A 152 -2.77 32.96 -9.85
N LYS A 153 -2.97 31.64 -9.90
CA LYS A 153 -4.18 31.05 -10.47
C LYS A 153 -5.36 31.29 -9.52
N SER A 154 -6.51 31.63 -10.08
CA SER A 154 -7.78 31.68 -9.35
C SER A 154 -8.17 30.31 -8.81
N ASP A 155 -9.10 30.26 -7.86
CA ASP A 155 -9.58 29.00 -7.29
C ASP A 155 -10.30 28.14 -8.35
N ALA A 156 -11.01 28.78 -9.31
CA ALA A 156 -11.61 28.11 -10.46
C ALA A 156 -10.56 27.47 -11.38
N GLU A 157 -9.45 28.17 -11.66
CA GLU A 157 -8.35 27.61 -12.46
C GLU A 157 -7.64 26.45 -11.74
N GLN A 158 -7.47 26.54 -10.42
CA GLN A 158 -6.88 25.44 -9.66
C GLN A 158 -7.82 24.24 -9.57
N ALA A 159 -9.14 24.45 -9.49
CA ALA A 159 -10.12 23.38 -9.59
C ALA A 159 -10.07 22.71 -10.98
N GLU A 160 -9.89 23.49 -12.04
CA GLU A 160 -9.73 22.97 -13.39
C GLU A 160 -8.41 22.18 -13.56
N ASP A 161 -7.31 22.66 -12.99
CA ASP A 161 -6.07 21.88 -12.92
C ASP A 161 -6.31 20.54 -12.23
N LEU A 162 -7.10 20.51 -11.14
CA LEU A 162 -7.39 19.30 -10.38
C LEU A 162 -8.27 18.33 -11.18
N ARG A 163 -9.25 18.83 -11.95
CA ARG A 163 -10.04 18.00 -12.88
C ARG A 163 -9.16 17.34 -13.94
N ARG A 164 -8.20 18.09 -14.50
CA ARG A 164 -7.27 17.55 -15.51
C ARG A 164 -6.33 16.51 -14.92
N ALA A 165 -5.77 16.79 -13.73
CA ALA A 165 -4.94 15.82 -13.01
C ALA A 165 -5.73 14.56 -12.65
N LEU A 166 -7.00 14.69 -12.22
CA LEU A 166 -7.88 13.55 -11.97
C LEU A 166 -8.14 12.70 -13.23
N ALA A 167 -8.36 13.35 -14.38
CA ALA A 167 -8.54 12.65 -15.66
C ALA A 167 -7.26 11.87 -16.05
N SER A 168 -6.08 12.50 -15.91
CA SER A 168 -4.77 11.85 -16.14
C SER A 168 -4.59 10.64 -15.21
N LEU A 169 -4.83 10.83 -13.91
CA LEU A 169 -4.73 9.77 -12.90
C LEU A 169 -5.64 8.59 -13.21
N ARG A 170 -6.92 8.82 -13.55
CA ARG A 170 -7.89 7.78 -13.89
C ARG A 170 -7.51 7.02 -15.17
N PHE A 171 -7.02 7.74 -16.17
CA PHE A 171 -6.53 7.15 -17.41
C PHE A 171 -5.37 6.18 -17.13
N LEU A 172 -4.35 6.64 -16.40
CA LEU A 172 -3.19 5.82 -16.04
C LEU A 172 -3.59 4.63 -15.16
N LEU A 173 -4.46 4.85 -14.18
CA LEU A 173 -4.98 3.78 -13.31
C LEU A 173 -5.67 2.68 -14.13
N GLY A 174 -6.56 3.04 -15.06
CA GLY A 174 -7.27 2.07 -15.89
C GLY A 174 -6.33 1.27 -16.80
N HIS A 175 -5.28 1.89 -17.33
CA HIS A 175 -4.27 1.21 -18.14
C HIS A 175 -3.41 0.25 -17.32
N VAL A 176 -2.91 0.68 -16.16
CA VAL A 176 -2.12 -0.20 -15.26
C VAL A 176 -2.97 -1.38 -14.79
N GLN A 177 -4.25 -1.15 -14.46
CA GLN A 177 -5.21 -2.22 -14.10
C GLN A 177 -5.44 -3.21 -15.25
N SER A 178 -5.36 -2.74 -16.50
CA SER A 178 -5.54 -3.57 -17.70
C SER A 178 -4.27 -4.33 -18.12
N GLY A 179 -3.16 -4.13 -17.41
CA GLY A 179 -1.89 -4.84 -17.64
C GLY A 179 -0.78 -4.00 -18.27
N ASP A 180 -0.99 -2.71 -18.54
CA ASP A 180 0.04 -1.80 -19.07
C ASP A 180 0.99 -1.33 -17.93
N LEU A 181 1.67 -2.28 -17.29
CA LEU A 181 2.45 -2.06 -16.06
C LEU A 181 3.60 -1.06 -16.24
N PHE A 182 4.10 -0.86 -17.46
CA PHE A 182 5.11 0.15 -17.78
C PHE A 182 4.65 1.58 -17.50
N LEU A 183 3.33 1.82 -17.37
CA LEU A 183 2.75 3.11 -17.01
C LEU A 183 2.70 3.37 -15.49
N ALA A 184 3.09 2.40 -14.65
CA ALA A 184 3.01 2.54 -13.20
C ALA A 184 3.85 3.69 -12.63
N GLY A 185 5.00 3.99 -13.25
CA GLY A 185 5.80 5.15 -12.85
C GLY A 185 5.13 6.48 -13.18
N HIS A 186 4.46 6.58 -14.34
CA HIS A 186 3.64 7.74 -14.67
C HIS A 186 2.48 7.89 -13.68
N LEU A 187 1.84 6.78 -13.31
CA LEU A 187 0.82 6.77 -12.25
C LEU A 187 1.39 7.32 -10.93
N ALA A 188 2.58 6.88 -10.52
CA ALA A 188 3.25 7.38 -9.32
C ALA A 188 3.60 8.88 -9.39
N VAL A 189 4.00 9.38 -10.56
CA VAL A 189 4.26 10.82 -10.79
C VAL A 189 2.99 11.65 -10.59
N GLU A 190 1.85 11.20 -11.13
CA GLU A 190 0.57 11.90 -10.95
C GLU A 190 0.08 11.86 -9.50
N ILE A 191 0.16 10.69 -8.85
CA ILE A 191 -0.13 10.55 -7.41
C ILE A 191 0.72 11.56 -6.63
N ARG A 192 2.04 11.54 -6.85
CA ARG A 192 2.97 12.46 -6.20
C ARG A 192 2.54 13.91 -6.41
N ALA A 193 2.32 14.35 -7.64
CA ALA A 193 1.93 15.73 -7.95
C ALA A 193 0.67 16.20 -7.19
N LEU A 194 -0.26 15.28 -6.91
CA LEU A 194 -1.49 15.55 -6.16
C LEU A 194 -1.28 15.61 -4.65
N ILE A 195 -0.46 14.72 -4.08
CA ILE A 195 -0.43 14.50 -2.61
C ILE A 195 0.92 14.75 -1.94
N TYR A 196 2.05 14.70 -2.66
CA TYR A 196 3.38 14.78 -2.06
C TYR A 196 4.42 15.55 -2.91
N TRP A 197 5.24 16.39 -2.26
CA TRP A 197 6.48 16.88 -2.88
C TRP A 197 7.57 17.11 -1.85
N ASN A 198 8.82 16.84 -2.23
CA ASN A 198 9.98 16.97 -1.35
C ASN A 198 10.17 18.43 -0.93
N LYS A 199 10.21 18.66 0.40
CA LYS A 199 10.26 19.98 1.05
C LYS A 199 11.59 20.72 0.82
N ASP A 200 12.67 20.01 0.48
CA ASP A 200 14.02 20.55 0.53
C ASP A 200 14.52 21.14 -0.79
N LYS A 201 13.92 20.79 -1.92
CA LYS A 201 14.40 21.21 -3.25
C LYS A 201 13.58 22.34 -3.89
N ASP A 202 12.32 22.51 -3.51
CA ASP A 202 11.45 23.54 -4.13
C ASP A 202 10.46 24.14 -3.13
N ARG A 203 10.75 25.36 -2.66
CA ARG A 203 9.90 26.07 -1.67
C ARG A 203 8.54 26.50 -2.24
N SER A 204 8.29 26.29 -3.54
CA SER A 204 7.19 26.89 -4.30
C SER A 204 6.08 25.93 -4.74
N TYR A 205 6.31 24.61 -4.68
CA TYR A 205 5.31 23.62 -5.11
C TYR A 205 4.47 23.11 -3.93
N ASN A 206 3.16 23.26 -4.05
CA ASN A 206 2.16 22.82 -3.08
C ASN A 206 1.27 21.77 -3.76
N PRO A 207 1.19 20.52 -3.26
CA PRO A 207 0.42 19.46 -3.90
C PRO A 207 -1.03 19.88 -4.11
N LEU A 208 -1.53 19.62 -5.32
CA LEU A 208 -2.76 20.24 -5.81
C LEU A 208 -3.99 19.83 -4.99
N LEU A 209 -4.13 18.53 -4.65
CA LEU A 209 -5.24 18.03 -3.84
C LEU A 209 -5.22 18.67 -2.44
N LEU A 210 -4.06 18.67 -1.78
CA LEU A 210 -3.90 19.25 -0.45
C LEU A 210 -4.23 20.74 -0.42
N ARG A 211 -3.81 21.47 -1.47
CA ARG A 211 -4.08 22.90 -1.62
C ARG A 211 -5.57 23.19 -1.83
N MET A 212 -6.25 22.39 -2.66
CA MET A 212 -7.69 22.54 -2.88
C MET A 212 -8.50 22.15 -1.64
N ALA A 213 -8.13 21.07 -0.95
CA ALA A 213 -8.77 20.69 0.32
C ALA A 213 -8.65 21.80 1.37
N SER A 214 -7.51 22.50 1.42
CA SER A 214 -7.30 23.65 2.31
C SER A 214 -8.25 24.81 2.06
N LYS A 215 -8.77 24.98 0.83
CA LYS A 215 -9.67 26.10 0.49
C LYS A 215 -11.06 25.93 1.11
N GLY A 216 -11.52 24.68 1.21
CA GLY A 216 -12.79 24.34 1.83
C GLY A 216 -12.67 23.81 3.26
N GLU A 217 -11.48 23.90 3.87
CA GLU A 217 -11.17 23.33 5.19
C GLU A 217 -11.58 21.84 5.30
N LEU A 218 -11.39 21.09 4.20
CA LEU A 218 -11.90 19.74 4.06
C LEU A 218 -10.96 18.70 4.70
N PRO A 219 -11.50 17.67 5.38
CA PRO A 219 -10.72 16.47 5.73
C PRO A 219 -10.29 15.72 4.47
N LEU A 220 -9.22 14.94 4.55
CA LEU A 220 -8.85 13.98 3.50
C LEU A 220 -8.81 12.58 4.12
N PRO A 221 -9.96 12.03 4.49
CA PRO A 221 -10.05 10.85 5.33
C PRO A 221 -9.78 9.58 4.54
N VAL A 222 -9.03 8.66 5.13
CA VAL A 222 -8.70 7.35 4.56
C VAL A 222 -8.67 6.30 5.67
N TYR A 223 -8.94 5.05 5.30
CA TYR A 223 -8.67 3.90 6.13
C TYR A 223 -7.29 3.35 5.84
N ALA A 224 -6.52 3.17 6.90
CA ALA A 224 -5.15 2.68 6.87
C ALA A 224 -4.80 1.98 8.17
N PHE A 225 -3.80 1.11 8.14
CA PHE A 225 -3.27 0.50 9.36
C PHE A 225 -2.47 1.55 10.13
N ALA A 226 -2.66 1.61 11.45
CA ALA A 226 -1.73 2.32 12.31
C ALA A 226 -0.36 1.62 12.24
N ASP A 227 0.75 2.35 12.43
CA ASP A 227 2.05 1.68 12.54
C ASP A 227 1.96 0.71 13.74
N GLU A 228 2.04 -0.59 13.48
CA GLU A 228 2.25 -1.54 14.57
C GLU A 228 3.72 -1.38 15.01
N THR A 229 3.91 -0.98 16.27
CA THR A 229 5.18 -1.16 16.94
C THR A 229 5.36 -2.66 17.13
N LEU A 230 6.21 -3.27 16.29
CA LEU A 230 6.78 -4.58 16.57
C LEU A 230 7.36 -4.53 18.01
N PRO A 231 7.13 -5.55 18.86
CA PRO A 231 7.70 -5.56 20.20
C PRO A 231 9.23 -5.46 20.14
N ASP A 232 9.83 -4.70 21.07
CA ASP A 232 11.25 -4.29 21.06
C ASP A 232 12.28 -5.45 21.01
N ASN A 233 11.84 -6.70 21.22
CA ASN A 233 12.69 -7.89 21.33
C ASN A 233 12.44 -8.94 20.23
N PHE A 234 11.71 -8.60 19.17
CA PHE A 234 11.48 -9.54 18.07
C PHE A 234 12.70 -9.64 17.14
N PRO A 235 13.26 -10.84 16.89
CA PRO A 235 14.32 -11.02 15.91
C PRO A 235 13.75 -10.73 14.51
N VAL A 236 14.18 -9.62 13.94
CA VAL A 236 13.74 -9.16 12.62
C VAL A 236 14.49 -9.98 11.58
N ILE A 237 13.78 -10.88 10.91
CA ILE A 237 14.33 -11.67 9.80
C ILE A 237 13.68 -11.16 8.53
N ASP A 238 14.46 -10.34 7.84
CA ASP A 238 14.37 -9.94 6.44
C ASP A 238 13.03 -9.32 6.02
N THR A 239 13.06 -8.03 5.66
CA THR A 239 12.03 -7.28 4.93
C THR A 239 10.55 -7.50 5.31
N HIS A 240 9.99 -6.54 6.06
CA HIS A 240 8.56 -6.37 6.30
C HIS A 240 7.93 -5.44 5.26
N LEU A 241 7.05 -5.98 4.42
CA LEU A 241 6.13 -5.17 3.63
C LEU A 241 4.91 -4.83 4.49
N PHE A 242 4.88 -3.62 5.05
CA PHE A 242 3.64 -3.13 5.63
C PHE A 242 2.71 -2.83 4.48
N GLY A 243 1.75 -3.71 4.24
CA GLY A 243 0.61 -3.46 3.35
C GLY A 243 -0.30 -2.35 3.91
N ASN A 244 0.27 -1.19 4.26
CA ASN A 244 -0.47 -0.01 4.70
C ASN A 244 -1.08 0.69 3.50
N GLY A 245 -1.89 -0.07 2.75
CA GLY A 245 -2.63 0.42 1.60
C GLY A 245 -3.55 1.56 2.01
N LEU A 246 -3.87 2.39 1.02
CA LEU A 246 -4.76 3.52 1.19
C LEU A 246 -6.16 3.11 0.75
N TYR A 247 -7.15 3.19 1.63
CA TYR A 247 -8.51 2.72 1.32
C TYR A 247 -9.57 3.79 1.60
N ILE A 248 -10.56 3.88 0.72
CA ILE A 248 -11.77 4.70 0.96
C ILE A 248 -12.81 3.90 1.76
N THR A 249 -12.96 2.61 1.46
CA THR A 249 -13.82 1.69 2.22
C THR A 249 -13.00 0.95 3.26
N LYS A 250 -13.55 0.76 4.46
CA LYS A 250 -12.88 -0.07 5.48
C LYS A 250 -12.91 -1.54 5.06
N VAL A 251 -11.73 -2.11 4.83
CA VAL A 251 -11.55 -3.52 4.40
C VAL A 251 -11.11 -4.43 5.54
N SER A 252 -10.61 -3.87 6.66
CA SER A 252 -10.25 -4.65 7.85
C SER A 252 -10.64 -3.91 9.14
N PRO A 253 -11.07 -4.62 10.21
CA PRO A 253 -11.33 -4.02 11.53
C PRO A 253 -10.16 -3.21 12.09
N ASN A 254 -8.92 -3.63 11.82
CA ASN A 254 -7.70 -3.01 12.36
C ASN A 254 -7.31 -1.72 11.62
N GLN A 255 -7.98 -1.42 10.51
CA GLN A 255 -7.82 -0.13 9.87
C GLN A 255 -8.44 0.97 10.71
N THR A 256 -7.67 2.03 10.87
CA THR A 256 -8.06 3.25 11.55
C THR A 256 -8.35 4.33 10.53
N LEU A 257 -9.30 5.21 10.86
CA LEU A 257 -9.58 6.40 10.09
C LEU A 257 -8.51 7.44 10.40
N MET A 258 -7.86 7.98 9.37
CA MET A 258 -6.85 9.04 9.52
C MET A 258 -6.84 9.98 8.31
N ASP A 259 -6.13 11.10 8.42
CA ASP A 259 -5.90 11.98 7.27
C ASP A 259 -4.83 11.39 6.35
N LEU A 260 -5.04 11.57 5.04
CA LEU A 260 -4.10 11.20 3.98
C LEU A 260 -2.66 11.68 4.25
N GLN A 261 -2.47 12.90 4.78
CA GLN A 261 -1.13 13.40 5.09
C GLN A 261 -0.49 12.70 6.29
N SER A 262 -1.30 12.28 7.26
CA SER A 262 -0.80 11.46 8.38
C SER A 262 -0.41 10.07 7.88
N TRP A 263 -1.21 9.47 6.98
CA TRP A 263 -0.87 8.21 6.32
C TRP A 263 0.43 8.30 5.51
N MET A 264 0.69 9.40 4.81
CA MET A 264 1.94 9.57 4.04
C MET A 264 3.22 9.46 4.90
N LEU A 265 3.11 9.74 6.20
CA LEU A 265 4.23 9.64 7.15
C LEU A 265 4.37 8.24 7.76
N LYS A 266 3.40 7.36 7.51
CA LYS A 266 3.41 5.97 7.99
C LYS A 266 4.38 5.13 7.19
N THR A 267 4.77 4.02 7.80
CA THR A 267 5.69 3.06 7.18
C THR A 267 5.01 2.36 6.02
N ALA A 268 5.63 2.39 4.84
CA ALA A 268 5.28 1.57 3.68
C ALA A 268 6.04 0.24 3.73
N ILE A 269 7.36 0.33 3.96
CA ILE A 269 8.25 -0.82 3.89
C ILE A 269 9.28 -0.68 5.00
N ARG A 270 9.63 -1.80 5.64
CA ARG A 270 10.87 -1.91 6.42
C ARG A 270 11.73 -3.00 5.83
N THR A 271 12.94 -2.69 5.40
CA THR A 271 13.94 -3.68 4.98
C THR A 271 15.07 -3.73 6.01
N ILE A 272 15.76 -4.85 6.10
CA ILE A 272 17.07 -4.89 6.76
C ILE A 272 18.09 -4.40 5.73
N ASP A 273 19.08 -3.64 6.16
CA ASP A 273 20.16 -3.21 5.29
C ASP A 273 20.93 -4.43 4.76
N PRO A 274 20.96 -4.66 3.43
CA PRO A 274 21.62 -5.81 2.83
C PRO A 274 23.14 -5.80 2.98
N SER A 275 23.74 -4.70 3.46
CA SER A 275 25.17 -4.62 3.81
C SER A 275 25.57 -5.46 5.04
N GLY A 276 24.64 -6.23 5.62
CA GLY A 276 24.92 -7.11 6.77
C GLY A 276 25.06 -6.37 8.10
N SER A 277 24.67 -5.10 8.16
CA SER A 277 24.73 -4.29 9.39
C SER A 277 23.60 -4.58 10.38
N GLY A 278 22.59 -5.35 9.98
CA GLY A 278 21.36 -5.59 10.76
C GLY A 278 20.52 -4.32 10.98
N THR A 279 20.86 -3.21 10.32
CA THR A 279 20.16 -1.93 10.51
C THR A 279 18.86 -1.94 9.75
N MET A 280 17.75 -1.63 10.43
CA MET A 280 16.44 -1.48 9.78
C MET A 280 16.38 -0.20 8.96
N ARG A 281 16.19 -0.33 7.65
CA ARG A 281 15.82 0.79 6.77
C ARG A 281 14.30 0.89 6.69
N ILE A 282 13.79 2.09 6.94
CA ILE A 282 12.35 2.38 6.94
C ILE A 282 12.03 3.32 5.78
N MET A 283 11.15 2.88 4.88
CA MET A 283 10.57 3.71 3.83
C MET A 283 9.15 4.09 4.22
N THR A 284 8.86 5.38 4.27
CA THR A 284 7.50 5.90 4.46
C THR A 284 6.72 5.87 3.16
N ASN A 285 5.38 5.96 3.25
CA ASN A 285 4.50 6.04 2.06
C ASN A 285 4.88 7.21 1.14
N ALA A 286 5.25 8.36 1.71
CA ALA A 286 5.77 9.50 0.96
C ALA A 286 7.08 9.18 0.22
N ALA A 287 8.02 8.51 0.88
CA ALA A 287 9.28 8.12 0.27
C ALA A 287 9.07 7.09 -0.84
N PHE A 288 8.19 6.10 -0.62
CA PHE A 288 7.80 5.11 -1.63
C PHE A 288 7.22 5.78 -2.89
N ILE A 289 6.25 6.68 -2.74
CA ILE A 289 5.66 7.40 -3.88
C ILE A 289 6.73 8.25 -4.60
N SER A 290 7.63 8.88 -3.84
CA SER A 290 8.72 9.66 -4.41
C SER A 290 9.66 8.81 -5.23
N GLU A 291 10.03 7.64 -4.71
CA GLU A 291 10.91 6.67 -5.34
C GLU A 291 10.26 6.11 -6.59
N ALA A 292 9.03 5.61 -6.47
CA ALA A 292 8.21 5.16 -7.59
C ALA A 292 8.13 6.18 -8.72
N ALA A 293 7.94 7.46 -8.39
CA ALA A 293 7.87 8.54 -9.37
C ALA A 293 9.22 8.89 -10.00
N ASN A 294 10.35 8.74 -9.30
CA ASN A 294 11.68 9.08 -9.81
C ASN A 294 12.32 7.93 -10.60
N THR A 295 12.20 6.73 -10.05
CA THR A 295 12.90 5.51 -10.47
C THR A 295 12.13 4.81 -11.59
N LEU A 296 10.80 4.90 -11.59
CA LEU A 296 9.96 4.34 -12.64
C LEU A 296 9.26 5.38 -13.50
N GLY A 297 9.34 6.68 -13.18
CA GLY A 297 8.81 7.78 -13.99
C GLY A 297 9.48 7.98 -15.36
N CYS A 298 10.03 6.90 -15.93
CA CYS A 298 10.67 6.81 -17.24
C CYS A 298 11.94 7.65 -17.42
N ALA A 299 12.55 8.13 -16.33
CA ALA A 299 13.76 8.94 -16.38
C ALA A 299 15.05 8.09 -16.31
N HIS A 300 15.07 7.02 -15.50
CA HIS A 300 16.25 6.19 -15.28
C HIS A 300 15.83 4.72 -15.08
N TYR A 301 16.14 3.85 -16.03
CA TYR A 301 16.05 2.39 -15.90
C TYR A 301 17.44 1.79 -15.56
N ASP A 302 18.24 2.54 -14.81
CA ASP A 302 19.64 2.20 -14.54
C ASP A 302 19.75 1.22 -13.37
N GLU A 303 20.88 0.50 -13.27
CA GLU A 303 21.19 -0.50 -12.23
C GLU A 303 21.20 0.10 -10.81
N ASP A 304 21.22 1.43 -10.69
CA ASP A 304 21.10 2.19 -9.45
C ASP A 304 19.64 2.38 -8.95
N THR A 305 18.66 1.64 -9.51
CA THR A 305 17.28 1.61 -8.98
C THR A 305 17.27 1.19 -7.51
N SER A 306 16.45 1.85 -6.67
CA SER A 306 16.44 1.55 -5.23
C SER A 306 16.04 0.11 -4.94
N GLU A 307 16.85 -0.56 -4.12
CA GLU A 307 16.64 -1.91 -3.56
C GLU A 307 15.19 -2.15 -3.08
N PHE A 308 14.51 -1.13 -2.56
CA PHE A 308 13.12 -1.23 -2.11
C PHE A 308 12.11 -1.52 -3.23
N SER A 309 12.32 -0.92 -4.40
CA SER A 309 11.46 -1.15 -5.57
C SER A 309 11.67 -2.56 -6.10
N ASP A 310 12.92 -3.02 -6.13
CA ASP A 310 13.27 -4.39 -6.53
C ASP A 310 12.68 -5.41 -5.56
N GLU A 311 12.76 -5.15 -4.25
CA GLU A 311 12.13 -6.00 -3.23
C GLU A 311 10.62 -6.13 -3.48
N MET A 312 9.88 -5.04 -3.69
CA MET A 312 8.43 -5.13 -3.96
C MET A 312 8.07 -5.78 -5.30
N LEU A 313 8.94 -5.66 -6.31
CA LEU A 313 8.76 -6.29 -7.62
C LEU A 313 8.89 -7.82 -7.55
N LYS A 314 9.67 -8.34 -6.58
CA LYS A 314 9.83 -9.80 -6.35
C LYS A 314 8.59 -10.48 -5.78
N PHE A 315 7.64 -9.73 -5.20
CA PHE A 315 6.45 -10.30 -4.57
C PHE A 315 5.23 -10.32 -5.51
N GLY A 316 4.65 -11.52 -5.73
CA GLY A 316 3.39 -11.73 -6.46
C GLY A 316 3.59 -12.24 -7.89
N THR A 317 2.69 -13.11 -8.37
CA THR A 317 2.86 -13.83 -9.66
C THR A 317 2.13 -13.23 -10.86
N ASN A 318 0.99 -12.54 -10.65
CA ASN A 318 0.16 -11.99 -11.74
C ASN A 318 0.24 -10.46 -11.86
N SER A 319 0.51 -9.78 -10.76
CA SER A 319 0.82 -8.35 -10.70
C SER A 319 1.66 -8.15 -9.45
N PRO A 320 2.93 -7.75 -9.57
CA PRO A 320 3.75 -7.49 -8.41
C PRO A 320 3.07 -6.59 -7.36
N ALA A 321 3.34 -6.86 -6.08
CA ALA A 321 2.76 -6.14 -4.94
C ALA A 321 2.97 -4.62 -5.08
N TYR A 322 4.09 -4.24 -5.69
CA TYR A 322 4.40 -2.87 -6.09
C TYR A 322 3.27 -2.18 -6.87
N TYR A 323 2.81 -2.78 -7.98
CA TYR A 323 1.80 -2.17 -8.84
C TYR A 323 0.44 -2.12 -8.16
N ALA A 324 0.09 -3.19 -7.45
CA ALA A 324 -1.17 -3.24 -6.72
C ALA A 324 -1.23 -2.16 -5.64
N TYR A 325 -0.12 -1.91 -4.97
CA TYR A 325 0.00 -0.85 -3.97
C TYR A 325 -0.17 0.55 -4.58
N LEU A 326 0.47 0.84 -5.73
CA LEU A 326 0.28 2.10 -6.45
C LEU A 326 -1.16 2.28 -6.94
N MET A 327 -1.79 1.20 -7.44
CA MET A 327 -3.19 1.24 -7.88
C MET A 327 -4.14 1.56 -6.73
N GLN A 328 -3.94 0.98 -5.54
CA GLN A 328 -4.73 1.30 -4.34
C GLN A 328 -4.61 2.78 -3.96
N ILE A 329 -3.39 3.32 -3.96
CA ILE A 329 -3.16 4.74 -3.67
C ILE A 329 -3.84 5.61 -4.74
N GLY A 330 -3.69 5.27 -6.01
CA GLY A 330 -4.31 5.98 -7.13
C GLY A 330 -5.82 6.04 -7.04
N ASP A 331 -6.47 4.92 -6.69
CA ASP A 331 -7.92 4.83 -6.52
C ASP A 331 -8.44 5.74 -5.39
N ALA A 332 -7.79 5.69 -4.23
CA ALA A 332 -8.15 6.53 -3.10
C ALA A 332 -7.91 8.03 -3.37
N VAL A 333 -6.78 8.38 -3.99
CA VAL A 333 -6.47 9.78 -4.37
C VAL A 333 -7.45 10.30 -5.43
N SER A 334 -7.83 9.47 -6.39
CA SER A 334 -8.87 9.78 -7.39
C SER A 334 -10.20 10.11 -6.72
N THR A 335 -10.64 9.25 -5.80
CA THR A 335 -11.90 9.41 -5.06
C THR A 335 -11.90 10.67 -4.19
N LEU A 336 -10.83 10.90 -3.43
CA LEU A 336 -10.68 12.11 -2.62
C LEU A 336 -10.68 13.39 -3.47
N SER A 337 -10.03 13.35 -4.64
CA SER A 337 -9.96 14.51 -5.55
C SER A 337 -11.33 14.88 -6.12
N GLU A 338 -12.12 13.87 -6.54
CA GLU A 338 -13.49 14.07 -6.99
C GLU A 338 -14.38 14.64 -5.87
N TRP A 339 -14.29 14.07 -4.67
CA TRP A 339 -15.04 14.54 -3.51
C TRP A 339 -14.68 15.99 -3.13
N VAL A 340 -13.40 16.36 -3.12
CA VAL A 340 -12.96 17.75 -2.87
C VAL A 340 -13.55 18.70 -3.91
N LEU A 341 -13.49 18.35 -5.20
CA LEU A 341 -14.06 19.19 -6.27
C LEU A 341 -15.56 19.43 -6.07
N LEU A 342 -16.30 18.37 -5.72
CA LEU A 342 -17.73 18.42 -5.46
C LEU A 342 -18.07 19.29 -4.25
N LYS A 343 -17.34 19.13 -3.14
CA LYS A 343 -17.54 19.96 -1.93
C LYS A 343 -17.26 21.44 -2.19
N LEU A 344 -16.18 21.75 -2.89
CA LEU A 344 -15.84 23.14 -3.24
C LEU A 344 -16.88 23.79 -4.17
N GLN A 345 -17.54 23.00 -5.02
CA GLN A 345 -18.64 23.46 -5.85
C GLN A 345 -19.88 23.77 -5.03
N GLN A 346 -20.23 22.89 -4.09
CA GLN A 346 -21.34 23.12 -3.16
C GLN A 346 -21.13 24.35 -2.28
N SER A 347 -19.87 24.62 -1.88
CA SER A 347 -19.51 25.81 -1.09
C SER A 347 -19.39 27.11 -1.91
N GLY A 348 -19.58 27.07 -3.24
CA GLY A 348 -19.44 28.25 -4.10
C GLY A 348 -18.00 28.74 -4.28
N ILE A 349 -17.00 27.96 -3.84
CA ILE A 349 -15.57 28.33 -3.91
C ILE A 349 -15.03 28.14 -5.34
N ASN A 350 -15.59 27.21 -6.12
CA ASN A 350 -15.24 27.02 -7.53
C ASN A 350 -16.43 27.24 -8.50
N GLY A 351 -17.58 27.69 -7.98
CA GLY A 351 -18.80 27.92 -8.75
C GLY A 351 -18.89 29.36 -9.25
N ARG A 352 -18.16 29.69 -10.31
CA ARG A 352 -18.44 30.80 -11.24
C ARG A 352 -17.64 30.65 -12.52
#